data_AF-A0A920MH21-F1
#
_entry.id   AF-A0A920MH21-F1
#
_cell.length_a   1.000
_cell.length_b   1.000
_cell.length_c   1.000
_cell.angle_alpha   90.00
_cell.angle_beta   90.00
_cell.angle_gamma   90.00
#
_symmetry.space_group_name_H-M   'P 1'
#
loop_
_entity.id
_entity.type
_entity.pdbx_description
1 polymer ?
#
loop_
_entity_poly.entity_id
_entity_poly.type
_entity_poly.pdbx_seq_one_letter_code
_entity_poly.pdbx_strand_id
1 'polypeptide(L)' 'MNYYQQYSISSDFLELRNIVQVSKLITKSALERKESRGLHYCDDFPKTLNKYNRNTELSKDSFNQNLQLVKLKV' A
#
# COMPACT_ATOMS: atom_id res chain seq x y z
N MET A 1 -1.32 -22.17 1.84
CA MET A 1 0.09 -22.60 1.67
C MET A 1 0.96 -21.74 2.57
N ASN A 2 1.65 -22.34 3.53
CA ASN A 2 2.29 -21.64 4.64
C ASN A 2 3.69 -21.16 4.23
N TYR A 3 3.74 -20.00 3.57
CA TYR A 3 4.98 -19.36 3.08
C TYR A 3 6.05 -19.18 4.18
N TYR A 4 5.61 -19.09 5.43
CA TYR A 4 6.44 -18.90 6.62
C TYR A 4 6.99 -20.21 7.22
N GLN A 5 6.59 -21.39 6.73
CA GLN A 5 7.11 -22.68 7.20
C GLN A 5 8.39 -23.12 6.49
N GLN A 6 8.71 -22.55 5.33
CA GLN A 6 9.90 -22.94 4.53
C GLN A 6 11.12 -22.04 4.75
N TYR A 7 10.98 -20.87 5.36
CA TYR A 7 12.06 -19.90 5.52
C TYR A 7 12.12 -19.39 6.96
N SER A 8 13.34 -19.30 7.51
CA SER A 8 13.60 -18.63 8.78
C SER A 8 13.13 -17.19 8.69
N ILE A 9 12.23 -16.77 9.58
CA ILE A 9 11.76 -15.38 9.61
C ILE A 9 12.93 -14.51 10.08
N SER A 10 13.56 -13.80 9.14
CA SER A 10 14.61 -12.83 9.42
C SER A 10 14.04 -11.41 9.52
N SER A 11 14.81 -10.48 10.11
CA SER A 11 14.48 -9.05 10.12
C SER A 11 14.30 -8.51 8.69
N ASP A 12 15.23 -8.84 7.80
CA ASP A 12 15.21 -8.39 6.40
C ASP A 12 13.94 -8.85 5.67
N PHE A 13 13.46 -10.06 5.95
CA PHE A 13 12.22 -10.56 5.37
C PHE A 13 10.99 -9.78 5.85
N LEU A 14 10.99 -9.36 7.12
CA LEU A 14 9.93 -8.53 7.67
C LEU A 14 9.97 -7.11 7.08
N GLU A 15 11.15 -6.54 6.90
CA GLU A 15 11.34 -5.23 6.28
C GLU A 15 10.87 -5.25 4.82
N LEU A 16 11.24 -6.29 4.06
CA LEU A 16 10.77 -6.47 2.68
C LEU A 16 9.24 -6.53 2.62
N ARG A 17 8.60 -7.27 3.53
CA ARG A 17 7.14 -7.31 3.62
C ARG A 17 6.55 -5.92 3.85
N ASN A 18 7.12 -5.14 4.77
CA ASN A 18 6.64 -3.78 5.07
C ASN A 18 6.76 -2.87 3.84
N ILE A 19 7.89 -2.92 3.13
CA ILE A 19 8.10 -2.14 1.90
C ILE A 19 7.05 -2.52 0.86
N VAL A 20 6.85 -3.80 0.57
CA VAL A 20 5.85 -4.28 -0.40
C VAL A 20 4.44 -3.83 0.00
N GLN A 21 4.11 -3.86 1.28
CA GLN A 21 2.82 -3.39 1.78
C GLN A 21 2.62 -1.88 1.57
N VAL A 22 3.63 -1.07 1.91
CA VAL A 22 3.60 0.38 1.69
C VAL A 22 3.49 0.72 0.20
N SER A 23 4.29 0.09 -0.65
CA SER A 23 4.24 0.28 -2.11
C SER A 23 2.86 -0.02 -2.69
N LYS A 24 2.20 -1.07 -2.19
CA LYS A 24 0.83 -1.41 -2.60
C LYS A 24 -0.18 -0.33 -2.20
N LEU A 25 -0.05 0.23 -0.99
CA LEU A 25 -0.93 1.31 -0.52
C LEU A 25 -0.74 2.59 -1.35
N ILE A 26 0.51 2.97 -1.63
CA ILE A 26 0.83 4.12 -2.49
C ILE A 26 0.22 3.93 -3.88
N THR A 27 0.46 2.77 -4.49
CA THR A 27 -0.06 2.46 -5.85
C THR A 27 -1.58 2.54 -5.89
N LYS A 28 -2.25 1.97 -4.89
CA LYS A 28 -3.72 2.02 -4.81
C LYS A 28 -4.24 3.46 -4.66
N SER A 29 -3.61 4.24 -3.78
CA SER A 29 -3.94 5.66 -3.59
C SER A 29 -3.81 6.46 -4.88
N ALA A 30 -2.74 6.22 -5.65
CA ALA A 30 -2.50 6.85 -6.94
C ALA A 30 -3.58 6.48 -7.98
N LEU A 31 -3.98 5.20 -8.04
CA LEU A 31 -5.02 4.72 -8.96
C LEU A 31 -6.42 5.28 -8.67
N GLU A 32 -6.76 5.52 -7.40
CA GLU A 32 -8.05 6.10 -7.01
C GLU A 32 -8.15 7.60 -7.35
N ARG A 33 -7.01 8.30 -7.42
CA ARG A 33 -6.93 9.74 -7.68
C ARG A 33 -6.77 10.07 -9.16
N LYS A 34 -7.90 10.20 -9.85
CA LYS A 34 -7.99 10.56 -11.29
C LYS A 34 -7.90 12.08 -11.55
N GLU A 35 -6.83 12.69 -11.06
CA GLU A 35 -6.42 14.07 -11.38
C GLU A 35 -4.89 14.18 -11.31
N SER A 36 -4.35 15.34 -11.67
CA SER A 36 -2.96 15.69 -11.41
C SER A 36 -2.89 16.91 -10.49
N ARG A 37 -2.16 16.80 -9.38
CA ARG A 37 -1.98 17.87 -8.39
C ARG A 37 -0.67 17.73 -7.63
N GLY A 38 0.15 18.78 -7.65
CA GLY A 38 1.45 18.78 -6.97
C GLY A 38 2.36 17.70 -7.53
N LEU A 39 2.85 16.80 -6.67
CA LEU A 39 3.73 15.68 -7.03
C LEU A 39 2.99 14.47 -7.63
N HIS A 40 1.66 14.42 -7.52
CA HIS A 40 0.86 13.36 -8.16
C HIS A 40 0.51 13.81 -9.58
N TYR A 41 1.18 13.26 -10.58
CA TYR A 41 0.89 13.49 -11.99
C TYR A 41 0.37 12.20 -12.64
N CYS A 42 -0.77 12.31 -13.33
CA CYS A 42 -1.42 11.22 -14.03
C CYS A 42 -1.69 11.65 -15.48
N ASP A 43 -1.06 10.97 -16.43
CA ASP A 43 -1.09 11.35 -17.84
C ASP A 43 -2.51 11.33 -18.44
N ASP A 44 -3.33 10.35 -18.03
CA ASP A 44 -4.74 10.26 -18.41
C ASP A 44 -5.60 11.40 -17.84
N PHE A 45 -5.17 12.02 -16.74
CA PHE A 45 -5.90 13.06 -16.02
C PHE A 45 -4.97 14.24 -15.66
N PRO A 46 -4.49 15.02 -16.65
CA PRO A 46 -3.42 16.01 -16.45
C PRO A 46 -3.89 17.28 -15.71
N LYS A 47 -5.21 17.46 -15.54
CA LYS A 47 -5.81 18.64 -14.90
C LYS A 47 -6.18 18.37 -13.45
N THR A 48 -6.21 19.43 -12.65
CA THR A 48 -6.79 19.43 -11.30
C THR A 48 -8.33 19.42 -11.37
N LEU A 49 -8.98 18.71 -10.45
CA LEU A 49 -10.44 18.60 -10.35
C LEU A 49 -10.91 18.87 -8.92
N ASN A 50 -11.90 19.75 -8.74
CA ASN A 50 -12.41 20.13 -7.42
C ASN A 50 -12.96 18.96 -6.60
N LYS A 51 -13.47 17.90 -7.27
CA LYS A 51 -13.95 16.67 -6.60
C LYS A 51 -12.87 15.94 -5.78
N TYR A 52 -11.59 16.18 -6.10
CA TYR A 52 -10.44 15.60 -5.41
C TYR A 52 -9.77 16.61 -4.44
N ASN A 53 -10.44 17.71 -4.09
CA ASN A 53 -9.99 18.62 -3.03
C ASN A 53 -10.23 18.02 -1.63
N ARG A 54 -9.70 16.82 -1.42
CA ARG A 54 -9.74 16.02 -0.21
C ARG A 54 -8.59 15.01 -0.24
N ASN A 55 -8.32 14.43 0.91
CA ASN A 55 -7.35 13.35 1.04
C ASN A 55 -7.89 12.07 0.39
N THR A 56 -6.98 11.26 -0.16
CA THR A 56 -7.29 9.88 -0.55
C THR A 56 -7.18 9.02 0.70
N GLU A 57 -8.29 8.40 1.12
CA GLU A 57 -8.37 7.62 2.35
C GLU A 57 -8.60 6.13 2.01
N LEU A 58 -7.70 5.26 2.48
CA LEU A 58 -7.79 3.82 2.26
C LEU A 58 -8.27 3.13 3.55
N SER A 59 -9.43 2.48 3.52
CA SER A 59 -9.95 1.70 4.66
C SER A 59 -9.40 0.26 4.69
N LYS A 60 -9.29 -0.30 5.90
CA LYS A 60 -8.82 -1.69 6.11
C LYS A 60 -9.72 -2.73 5.45
N ASP A 61 -11.01 -2.47 5.33
CA ASP A 61 -11.98 -3.41 4.74
C ASP A 61 -11.71 -3.70 3.27
N SER A 62 -11.00 -2.79 2.60
CA SER A 62 -10.58 -2.98 1.21
C SER A 62 -9.33 -3.87 1.06
N PHE A 63 -8.76 -4.36 2.16
CA PHE A 63 -7.58 -5.22 2.21
C PHE A 63 -7.94 -6.57 2.84
N ASN A 64 -8.13 -7.59 2.00
CA ASN A 64 -7.99 -8.99 2.41
C ASN A 64 -6.50 -9.29 2.69
N GLN A 65 -5.92 -8.64 3.70
CA GLN A 65 -4.66 -9.08 4.27
C GLN A 65 -5.01 -9.97 5.47
N ASN A 66 -4.86 -11.28 5.29
CA ASN A 66 -4.58 -12.18 6.41
C ASN A 66 -3.22 -11.74 7.00
N LEU A 67 -3.24 -10.67 7.78
CA LEU A 67 -2.08 -10.18 8.48
C LEU A 67 -1.87 -11.14 9.66
N GLN A 68 -1.21 -12.27 9.41
CA GLN A 68 -0.63 -13.01 10.52
C GLN A 68 0.40 -12.09 11.16
N LEU A 69 0.06 -11.59 12.34
CA LEU A 69 1.00 -10.99 13.25
C LEU A 69 1.98 -12.10 13.63
N VAL A 70 3.13 -12.12 12.99
CA VAL A 70 4.23 -12.98 13.41
C VAL A 70 4.77 -12.35 14.68
N LYS A 71 4.50 -12.96 15.83
CA LYS A 71 5.17 -12.62 17.09
C LYS A 71 6.62 -13.06 16.96
N LEU A 72 7.52 -12.12 16.69
CA LEU A 72 8.94 -12.31 16.96
C LEU A 72 9.10 -12.29 18.48
N LYS A 73 9.58 -13.41 19.06
CA LYS A 73 10.24 -13.34 20.37
C LYS A 73 11.58 -12.67 20.11
N VAL A 74 11.67 -11.39 20.45
CA VAL A 74 12.97 -10.73 20.67
C VAL A 74 13.54 -11.30 21.97
#